data_AF-A0A522JPQ7-F1
#
_entry.id   AF-A0A522JPQ7-F1
#
_cell.length_a   1.000
_cell.length_b   1.000
_cell.length_c   1.000
_cell.angle_alpha   90.00
_cell.angle_beta   90.00
_cell.angle_gamma   90.00
#
_symmetry.space_group_name_H-M   'P 1'
#
loop_
_entity.id
_entity.type
_entity.pdbx_description
1 polymer ?
#
loop_
_entity_poly.entity_id
_entity_poly.type
_entity_poly.pdbx_seq_one_letter_code
_entity_poly.pdbx_strand_id
1 'polypeptide(L)'
;MRRWFDTSAVVEVDASREDRIDWLRAAPFVALHLACLGVIWVGVSPIALIVAAALYAVRMFALTGFYHRYFSHRTFRTSRIVQFVFAAIGASCVQRGPLWWAAHHRHHHRV
;
A
#
# COMPACT_ATOMS: atom_id res chain seq x y z
N MET A 1 13.29 -12.61 -6.82
CA MET A 1 12.37 -13.28 -5.88
C MET A 1 12.61 -12.95 -4.40
N ARG A 2 13.85 -12.96 -3.88
CA ARG A 2 14.11 -12.67 -2.44
C ARG A 2 13.51 -11.34 -1.95
N ARG A 3 13.62 -10.25 -2.72
CA ARG A 3 13.05 -8.93 -2.36
C ARG A 3 11.51 -8.87 -2.28
N TRP A 4 10.80 -9.93 -2.69
CA TRP A 4 9.35 -10.05 -2.54
C TRP A 4 8.96 -10.57 -1.15
N PHE A 5 9.81 -11.42 -0.55
CA PHE A 5 9.59 -12.02 0.76
C PHE A 5 10.39 -11.32 1.87
N ASP A 6 11.58 -10.81 1.54
CA ASP A 6 12.49 -10.15 2.46
C ASP A 6 12.72 -8.69 2.04
N THR A 7 12.20 -7.76 2.84
CA THR A 7 12.36 -6.31 2.62
C THR A 7 13.68 -5.77 3.20
N SER A 8 14.36 -6.55 4.05
CA SER A 8 15.63 -6.22 4.68
C SER A 8 16.86 -6.70 3.91
N ALA A 9 16.67 -7.50 2.87
CA ALA A 9 17.75 -7.97 2.00
C ALA A 9 18.49 -6.78 1.35
N VAL A 10 19.67 -6.46 1.87
CA VAL A 10 20.63 -5.55 1.26
C VAL A 10 21.20 -6.27 0.04
N VAL A 11 20.85 -5.79 -1.14
CA VAL A 11 21.41 -6.26 -2.41
C VAL A 11 22.17 -5.07 -2.98
N GLU A 12 23.44 -5.26 -3.29
CA GLU A 12 24.25 -4.26 -4.00
C GLU A 12 23.46 -3.71 -5.19
N VAL A 13 23.26 -2.40 -5.18
CA VAL A 13 22.62 -1.71 -6.29
C VAL A 13 23.68 -1.56 -7.36
N ASP A 14 23.62 -2.43 -8.37
CA ASP A 14 24.39 -2.28 -9.59
C ASP A 14 23.91 -1.03 -10.33
N ALA A 15 24.67 0.06 -10.23
CA ALA A 15 24.36 1.35 -10.84
C ALA A 15 24.18 1.27 -12.36
N SER A 16 24.74 0.24 -13.02
CA SER A 16 24.55 0.02 -14.47
C SER A 16 23.14 -0.48 -14.85
N ARG A 17 22.29 -0.79 -13.85
CA ARG A 17 20.93 -1.33 -14.04
C ARG A 17 19.82 -0.44 -13.47
N GLU A 18 20.15 0.77 -13.02
CA GLU A 18 19.20 1.64 -12.29
C GLU A 18 17.96 2.01 -13.14
N ASP A 19 18.13 2.19 -14.45
CA ASP A 19 17.04 2.54 -15.38
C ASP A 19 16.22 1.35 -15.90
N ARG A 20 16.54 0.11 -15.50
CA ARG A 20 15.84 -1.06 -16.02
C ARG A 20 14.56 -1.34 -15.24
N ILE A 21 13.44 -1.43 -15.96
CA ILE A 21 12.15 -1.85 -15.39
C ILE A 21 12.26 -3.28 -14.86
N ASP A 22 12.02 -3.47 -13.56
CA ASP A 22 11.86 -4.78 -12.93
C ASP A 22 10.46 -5.32 -13.28
N TRP A 23 10.36 -5.97 -14.45
CA TRP A 23 9.11 -6.52 -14.98
C TRP A 23 8.44 -7.52 -14.03
N LEU A 24 9.21 -8.26 -13.21
CA LEU A 24 8.63 -9.19 -12.24
C LEU A 24 7.87 -8.45 -11.12
N ARG A 25 8.33 -7.25 -10.76
CA ARG A 25 7.62 -6.38 -9.81
C ARG A 25 6.49 -5.58 -10.46
N ALA A 26 6.66 -5.16 -11.71
CA ALA A 26 5.67 -4.37 -12.42
C ALA A 26 4.47 -5.20 -12.89
N ALA A 27 4.66 -6.48 -13.24
CA ALA A 27 3.62 -7.32 -13.82
C ALA A 27 2.31 -7.39 -13.02
N PRO A 28 2.31 -7.56 -11.67
CA PRO A 28 1.08 -7.57 -10.89
C PRO A 28 0.32 -6.23 -10.94
N PHE A 29 1.02 -5.10 -11.02
CA PHE A 29 0.38 -3.80 -11.17
C PHE A 29 -0.24 -3.65 -12.56
N VAL A 30 0.46 -4.06 -13.61
CA VAL A 30 -0.09 -4.05 -14.98
C VAL A 30 -1.34 -4.94 -15.06
N ALA A 31 -1.27 -6.15 -14.52
CA ALA A 31 -2.40 -7.07 -14.48
C ALA A 31 -3.61 -6.49 -13.72
N LEU A 32 -3.39 -5.83 -12.58
CA LEU A 32 -4.45 -5.16 -11.82
C LEU A 32 -5.18 -4.09 -12.64
N HIS A 33 -4.46 -3.28 -13.41
CA HIS A 33 -5.07 -2.23 -14.24
C HIS A 33 -5.82 -2.83 -15.44
N LEU A 34 -5.23 -3.84 -16.10
CA LEU A 34 -5.88 -4.54 -17.21
C LEU A 34 -7.16 -5.26 -16.76
N ALA A 35 -7.20 -5.77 -15.53
CA ALA A 35 -8.38 -6.41 -14.97
C ALA A 35 -9.62 -5.50 -14.92
N CYS A 36 -9.45 -4.17 -14.89
CA CYS A 36 -10.56 -3.22 -15.00
C CYS A 36 -11.36 -3.38 -16.30
N LEU A 37 -10.72 -3.79 -17.40
CA LEU A 37 -11.41 -4.05 -18.67
C LEU A 37 -12.37 -5.25 -18.59
N GLY A 38 -12.25 -6.08 -17.55
CA GLY A 38 -13.18 -7.18 -17.24
C GLY A 38 -14.65 -6.75 -17.21
N VAL A 39 -14.92 -5.48 -16.92
CA VAL A 39 -16.26 -4.86 -16.93
C VAL A 39 -17.01 -5.03 -18.25
N ILE A 40 -16.30 -5.15 -19.38
CA ILE A 40 -16.91 -5.36 -20.70
C ILE A 40 -17.66 -6.70 -20.76
N TRP A 41 -17.19 -7.71 -20.01
CA TRP A 41 -17.79 -9.05 -19.98
C TRP A 41 -18.73 -9.24 -18.79
N VAL A 42 -18.38 -8.72 -17.61
CA VAL A 42 -19.18 -8.93 -16.38
C VAL A 42 -20.28 -7.88 -16.17
N GLY A 43 -20.26 -6.79 -16.95
CA GLY A 43 -21.20 -5.67 -16.82
C GLY A 43 -20.90 -4.78 -15.61
N VAL A 44 -21.77 -3.79 -15.40
CA VAL A 44 -21.67 -2.83 -14.28
C VAL A 44 -22.65 -3.19 -13.18
N SER A 45 -22.17 -3.25 -11.94
CA SER A 45 -22.99 -3.50 -10.75
C SER A 45 -23.00 -2.27 -9.83
N PRO A 46 -24.18 -1.69 -9.52
CA PRO A 46 -24.28 -0.59 -8.55
C PRO A 46 -23.72 -0.97 -7.16
N ILE A 47 -23.90 -2.23 -6.75
CA ILE A 47 -23.37 -2.74 -5.49
C ILE A 47 -21.83 -2.75 -5.52
N ALA A 48 -21.22 -3.19 -6.64
CA ALA A 48 -19.78 -3.16 -6.78
C ALA A 48 -19.23 -1.72 -6.72
N LEU A 49 -19.92 -0.76 -7.32
CA LEU A 49 -19.56 0.66 -7.25
C LEU A 49 -19.64 1.20 -5.82
N ILE A 50 -20.72 0.90 -5.09
CA ILE A 50 -20.89 1.31 -3.69
C ILE A 50 -19.79 0.71 -2.82
N VAL A 51 -19.51 -0.59 -2.95
CA VAL A 51 -18.46 -1.27 -2.20
C VAL A 51 -17.09 -0.69 -2.54
N ALA A 52 -16.80 -0.42 -3.80
CA ALA A 52 -15.55 0.20 -4.22
C ALA A 52 -15.37 1.60 -3.59
N ALA A 53 -16.40 2.44 -3.63
CA ALA A 53 -16.38 3.77 -3.03
C ALA A 53 -16.21 3.71 -1.50
N ALA A 54 -16.94 2.82 -0.82
CA ALA A 54 -16.83 2.64 0.62
C ALA A 54 -15.44 2.16 1.04
N LEU A 55 -14.90 1.14 0.35
CA LEU A 55 -13.55 0.63 0.59
C LEU A 55 -12.49 1.70 0.31
N TYR A 56 -12.65 2.50 -0.75
CA TYR A 56 -11.77 3.62 -1.03
C TYR A 56 -11.75 4.61 0.13
N ALA A 57 -12.91 5.06 0.60
CA ALA A 57 -12.99 6.02 1.72
C ALA A 57 -12.36 5.48 3.00
N VAL A 58 -12.70 4.24 3.40
CA VAL A 58 -12.18 3.59 4.61
C VAL A 58 -10.66 3.43 4.53
N ARG A 59 -10.14 2.97 3.39
CA ARG A 59 -8.70 2.77 3.19
C ARG A 59 -7.94 4.10 3.14
N MET A 60 -8.48 5.10 2.46
CA MET A 60 -7.90 6.45 2.44
C MET A 60 -7.80 7.04 3.85
N PHE A 61 -8.83 6.85 4.67
CA PHE A 61 -8.78 7.27 6.07
C PHE A 61 -7.75 6.47 6.89
N ALA A 62 -7.66 5.15 6.72
CA ALA A 62 -6.65 4.34 7.41
C ALA A 62 -5.22 4.77 7.05
N LEU A 63 -4.95 5.07 5.78
CA LEU A 63 -3.63 5.50 5.33
C LEU A 63 -3.29 6.91 5.83
N THR A 64 -4.17 7.88 5.61
CA THR A 64 -3.89 9.28 5.95
C THR A 64 -4.04 9.55 7.46
N GLY A 65 -4.99 8.92 8.12
CA GLY A 65 -5.24 9.08 9.56
C GLY A 65 -4.28 8.24 10.40
N PHE A 66 -4.04 6.98 10.02
CA PHE A 66 -3.27 6.07 10.87
C PHE A 66 -1.85 5.84 10.38
N TYR A 67 -1.62 5.44 9.13
CA TYR A 67 -0.25 5.26 8.64
C TYR A 67 0.53 6.57 8.72
N HIS A 68 -0.05 7.65 8.18
CA HIS A 68 0.59 8.95 8.14
C HIS A 68 0.59 9.67 9.50
N ARG A 69 -0.57 10.09 9.99
CA ARG A 69 -0.63 10.95 11.18
C ARG A 69 -0.30 10.21 12.47
N TYR A 70 -0.84 9.01 12.67
CA TYR A 70 -0.62 8.27 13.92
C TYR A 70 0.73 7.53 13.96
N PHE A 71 1.00 6.61 13.03
CA PHE A 71 2.17 5.72 13.09
C PHE A 71 3.49 6.43 12.71
N SER A 72 3.46 7.37 11.75
CA SER A 72 4.67 8.12 11.38
C SER A 72 4.91 9.34 12.26
N HIS A 73 3.88 10.15 12.49
CA HIS A 73 4.01 11.47 13.13
C HIS A 73 3.48 11.55 14.56
N ARG A 74 2.80 10.52 15.06
CA ARG A 74 2.23 10.44 16.41
C ARG A 74 1.39 11.66 16.82
N THR A 75 0.58 12.20 15.90
CA THR A 75 -0.18 13.45 16.13
C THR A 75 -1.36 13.30 17.09
N PHE A 76 -1.75 12.07 17.46
CA PHE A 76 -2.81 11.81 18.44
C PHE A 76 -2.57 10.47 19.18
N ARG A 77 -3.34 10.22 20.25
CA ARG A 77 -3.32 8.97 21.04
C ARG A 77 -4.62 8.20 20.82
N THR A 78 -4.56 6.87 20.85
CA THR A 78 -5.73 5.99 20.67
C THR A 78 -5.48 4.60 21.29
N SER A 79 -6.53 3.79 21.45
CA SER A 79 -6.45 2.47 22.10
C SER A 79 -5.74 1.41 21.24
N ARG A 80 -5.27 0.32 21.86
CA ARG A 80 -4.59 -0.78 21.15
C ARG A 80 -5.48 -1.47 20.12
N ILE A 81 -6.78 -1.58 20.41
CA ILE A 81 -7.76 -2.15 19.49
C ILE A 81 -7.86 -1.29 18.23
N VAL A 82 -7.99 0.02 18.40
CA VAL A 82 -8.08 0.96 17.26
C VAL A 82 -6.77 0.94 16.45
N GLN A 83 -5.62 0.91 17.12
CA GLN A 83 -4.32 0.76 16.43
C GLN A 83 -4.27 -0.50 15.57
N PHE A 84 -4.69 -1.65 16.13
CA PHE A 84 -4.67 -2.92 15.42
C PHE A 84 -5.64 -2.92 14.23
N VAL A 85 -6.88 -2.46 14.43
CA VAL A 85 -7.90 -2.41 13.37
C VAL A 85 -7.41 -1.57 12.19
N PHE A 86 -6.92 -0.34 12.44
CA PHE A 86 -6.47 0.52 11.35
C PHE A 86 -5.12 0.10 10.77
N ALA A 87 -4.26 -0.60 11.53
CA ALA A 87 -3.10 -1.27 10.99
C ALA A 87 -3.49 -2.39 10.01
N ALA A 88 -4.48 -3.22 10.35
CA ALA A 88 -4.98 -4.31 9.51
C ALA A 88 -5.67 -3.77 8.24
N ILE A 89 -6.52 -2.75 8.38
CA ILE A 89 -7.17 -2.09 7.24
C ILE A 89 -6.11 -1.47 6.32
N GLY A 90 -5.13 -0.76 6.88
CA GLY A 90 -4.02 -0.19 6.10
C GLY A 90 -3.20 -1.24 5.37
N ALA A 91 -2.94 -2.40 5.99
CA ALA A 91 -2.22 -3.50 5.37
C ALA A 91 -2.95 -4.08 4.13
N SER A 92 -4.28 -3.95 4.08
CA SER A 92 -5.07 -4.34 2.89
C SER A 92 -4.88 -3.44 1.66
N CYS A 93 -4.12 -2.34 1.79
CA CYS A 93 -3.92 -1.36 0.71
C CYS A 93 -2.71 -1.65 -0.18
N VAL A 94 -2.00 -2.77 0.02
CA VAL A 94 -0.84 -3.17 -0.80
C VAL A 94 0.30 -2.12 -0.75
N GLN A 95 0.42 -1.37 0.35
CA GLN A 95 1.47 -0.35 0.57
C GLN A 95 2.54 -0.78 1.59
N ARG A 96 2.76 -2.10 1.72
CA ARG A 96 3.57 -2.73 2.80
C ARG A 96 3.00 -2.48 4.20
N GLY A 97 3.63 -3.10 5.20
CA GLY A 97 3.17 -3.03 6.59
C GLY A 97 3.40 -1.67 7.25
N PRO A 98 2.68 -1.39 8.36
CA PRO A 98 2.69 -0.08 9.04
C PRO A 98 4.07 0.31 9.58
N LEU A 99 4.88 -0.66 10.01
CA LEU A 99 6.24 -0.42 10.50
C LEU A 99 7.17 0.07 9.38
N TRP A 100 7.15 -0.61 8.22
CA TRP A 100 7.93 -0.21 7.06
C TRP A 100 7.47 1.15 6.56
N TRP A 101 6.16 1.35 6.43
CA TRP A 101 5.59 2.61 5.96
C TRP A 101 6.03 3.77 6.87
N ALA A 102 5.95 3.59 8.18
CA ALA A 102 6.32 4.62 9.13
C ALA A 102 7.83 4.94 9.13
N ALA A 103 8.68 3.93 8.98
CA ALA A 103 10.13 4.12 8.86
C ALA A 103 10.47 4.87 7.57
N HIS A 104 9.93 4.42 6.45
CA HIS A 104 10.16 5.02 5.13
C HIS A 104 9.65 6.46 5.09
N HIS A 105 8.45 6.72 5.58
CA HIS A 105 7.86 8.05 5.64
C HIS A 105 8.67 9.03 6.50
N ARG A 106 9.15 8.59 7.67
CA ARG A 106 10.04 9.42 8.49
C ARG A 106 11.39 9.68 7.83
N HIS A 107 11.92 8.73 7.06
CA HIS A 107 13.13 8.95 6.30
C HIS A 107 12.91 9.98 5.18
N HIS A 108 11.78 9.89 4.46
CA HIS A 108 11.40 10.88 3.44
C HIS A 108 11.28 12.31 3.96
N HIS A 109 10.80 12.49 5.19
CA HIS A 109 10.72 13.82 5.82
C HIS A 109 12.03 14.31 6.45
N ARG A 110 13.06 13.46 6.53
CA ARG A 110 14.39 13.84 7.07
C ARG A 110 15.35 14.35 5.98
N VAL A 111 14.97 14.20 4.72
CA VAL A 111 15.63 14.81 3.56
C VAL A 111 15.04 16.19 3.35
#